data_AF-A0A519BM49-F1
#
_entry.id   AF-A0A519BM49-F1
#
_cell.length_a   1.000
_cell.length_b   1.000
_cell.length_c   1.000
_cell.angle_alpha   90.00
_cell.angle_beta   90.00
_cell.angle_gamma   90.00
#
_symmetry.space_group_name_H-M   'P 1'
#
loop_
_entity.id
_entity.type
_entity.pdbx_description
1 polymer ?
#
loop_
_entity_poly.entity_id
_entity_poly.type
_entity_poly.pdbx_seq_one_letter_code
_entity_poly.pdbx_strand_id
1 'polypeptide(L)' 'MGYALPEIKKKGWTALVKELGYAGATKFILIYEAGDGNYTRERKELFKNEKIDAIYKEIKK' A
#
# COMPACT_ATOMS: atom_id res chain seq x y z
N MET A 1 -5.05 -31.08 -1.53
CA MET A 1 -4.52 -30.27 -0.41
C MET A 1 -4.60 -28.82 -0.84
N GLY A 2 -5.39 -27.99 -0.15
CA GLY A 2 -5.51 -26.57 -0.47
C GLY A 2 -4.32 -25.76 0.04
N TYR A 3 -4.21 -24.50 -0.39
CA TYR A 3 -3.22 -23.56 0.13
C TYR A 3 -3.61 -23.06 1.52
N ALA A 4 -2.63 -22.80 2.38
CA ALA A 4 -2.86 -22.09 3.63
C ALA A 4 -3.20 -20.62 3.38
N LEU A 5 -3.90 -19.95 4.31
CA LEU A 5 -4.28 -18.55 4.17
C LEU A 5 -3.11 -17.60 3.83
N PRO A 6 -1.91 -17.73 4.43
CA PRO A 6 -0.76 -16.90 4.05
C PRO A 6 -0.31 -17.14 2.59
N GLU A 7 -0.38 -18.38 2.13
CA GLU A 7 -0.02 -18.74 0.75
C GLU A 7 -1.02 -18.19 -0.25
N ILE A 8 -2.32 -18.23 0.09
CA ILE A 8 -3.38 -17.61 -0.73
C ILE A 8 -3.14 -16.11 -0.85
N LYS A 9 -2.88 -15.42 0.27
CA LYS A 9 -2.58 -13.98 0.27
C LYS A 9 -1.36 -13.66 -0.61
N LYS A 10 -0.26 -14.40 -0.44
CA LYS A 10 0.96 -14.21 -1.24
C LYS A 10 0.71 -14.44 -2.73
N LYS A 11 0.05 -15.54 -3.09
CA LYS A 11 -0.28 -15.88 -4.49
C LYS A 11 -1.23 -14.85 -5.12
N GLY A 12 -2.26 -14.42 -4.38
CA GLY A 12 -3.20 -13.39 -4.82
C GLY A 12 -2.49 -12.06 -5.07
N TRP A 13 -1.64 -11.61 -4.14
CA TRP A 13 -0.83 -10.41 -4.33
C TRP A 13 0.06 -10.50 -5.57
N THR A 14 0.81 -11.61 -5.74
CA THR A 14 1.67 -11.80 -6.92
C THR A 14 0.88 -11.78 -8.22
N ALA A 15 -0.31 -12.39 -8.26
CA ALA A 15 -1.18 -12.37 -9.44
C ALA A 15 -1.68 -10.97 -9.77
N LEU A 16 -2.13 -10.22 -8.76
CA LEU A 16 -2.59 -8.83 -8.94
C LEU A 16 -1.46 -7.90 -9.42
N VAL A 17 -0.26 -8.00 -8.82
CA VAL A 17 0.89 -7.19 -9.24
C VAL A 17 1.31 -7.52 -10.66
N LYS A 18 1.26 -8.79 -11.07
CA LYS A 18 1.60 -9.20 -12.44
C LYS A 18 0.69 -8.54 -13.47
N GLU A 19 -0.60 -8.41 -13.19
CA GLU A 19 -1.60 -7.91 -14.14
C GLU A 19 -1.76 -6.38 -14.08
N LEU A 20 -1.73 -5.81 -12.87
CA LEU A 20 -2.12 -4.42 -12.62
C LEU A 20 -0.94 -3.52 -12.24
N GLY A 21 0.25 -4.08 -12.05
CA GLY A 21 1.37 -3.42 -11.41
C GLY A 21 1.11 -3.13 -9.92
N TYR A 22 2.13 -2.64 -9.21
CA TYR A 22 2.02 -2.37 -7.77
C TYR A 22 0.90 -1.37 -7.43
N ALA A 23 0.81 -0.27 -8.16
CA ALA A 23 -0.21 0.76 -7.90
C ALA A 23 -1.64 0.25 -8.15
N GLY A 24 -1.84 -0.52 -9.23
CA GLY A 24 -3.14 -1.09 -9.55
C GLY A 24 -3.57 -2.19 -8.58
N ALA A 25 -2.64 -3.08 -8.20
CA ALA A 25 -2.87 -4.14 -7.22
C ALA A 25 -3.27 -3.58 -5.85
N THR A 26 -2.57 -2.55 -5.36
CA THR A 26 -2.90 -1.88 -4.10
C THR A 26 -4.29 -1.23 -4.15
N LYS A 27 -4.61 -0.49 -5.21
CA LYS A 27 -5.94 0.11 -5.37
C LYS A 27 -7.04 -0.94 -5.42
N PHE A 28 -6.81 -2.05 -6.11
CA PHE A 28 -7.76 -3.15 -6.17
C PHE A 28 -8.11 -3.67 -4.78
N ILE A 29 -7.11 -3.90 -3.92
CA ILE A 29 -7.34 -4.34 -2.53
C ILE A 29 -8.14 -3.29 -1.76
N LEU A 30 -7.76 -2.01 -1.86
CA LEU A 30 -8.42 -0.90 -1.16
C LEU A 30 -9.88 -0.64 -1.61
N ILE A 31 -10.32 -1.17 -2.75
CA ILE A 31 -11.74 -1.09 -3.16
C ILE A 31 -12.60 -2.02 -2.30
N TYR A 32 -12.06 -3.16 -1.88
CA TYR A 32 -12.79 -4.19 -1.14
C TYR A 32 -12.49 -4.18 0.35
N GLU A 33 -11.32 -3.71 0.75
CA GLU A 33 -10.99 -3.44 2.14
C GLU A 33 -11.38 -2.00 2.49
N ALA A 34 -12.44 -1.85 3.30
CA ALA A 34 -12.76 -0.56 3.87
C ALA A 34 -11.58 -0.09 4.73
N GLY A 35 -10.80 0.86 4.21
CA GLY A 35 -9.81 1.56 5.00
C GLY A 35 -10.50 2.31 6.14
N ASP A 36 -9.82 2.42 7.28
CA ASP A 36 -10.24 3.28 8.39
C ASP A 36 -9.29 4.48 8.49
N GLY A 37 -9.78 5.57 9.10
CA GLY A 37 -8.99 6.77 9.36
C GLY A 37 -9.26 7.95 8.42
N ASN A 38 -8.59 9.07 8.72
CA ASN A 38 -8.71 10.32 7.97
C ASN A 38 -7.33 10.77 7.51
N TYR A 39 -6.89 10.22 6.37
CA TYR A 39 -5.58 10.53 5.79
C TYR A 39 -5.34 12.04 5.60
N THR A 40 -6.39 12.81 5.31
CA THR A 40 -6.29 14.27 5.17
C THR A 40 -5.85 14.96 6.46
N ARG A 41 -6.29 14.45 7.62
CA ARG A 41 -5.86 14.91 8.95
C ARG A 41 -4.50 14.31 9.31
N GLU A 42 -4.37 13.00 9.21
CA GLU A 42 -3.19 12.25 9.63
C GLU A 42 -1.92 12.65 8.88
N ARG A 43 -2.02 12.95 7.58
CA ARG A 43 -0.85 13.35 6.78
C ARG A 43 -0.17 14.62 7.33
N LYS A 44 -0.90 15.50 8.03
CA LYS A 44 -0.33 16.71 8.61
C LYS A 44 0.58 16.39 9.78
N GLU A 45 0.21 15.41 10.61
CA GLU A 45 1.02 14.95 11.73
C GLU A 45 2.18 14.06 11.29
N LEU A 46 1.93 13.16 10.31
CA LEU A 46 2.95 12.28 9.74
C LEU A 46 4.09 13.06 9.10
N PHE A 47 3.76 14.08 8.30
CA PHE A 47 4.75 14.78 7.50
C PHE A 47 5.10 16.17 8.03
N LYS A 48 4.38 16.76 8.99
CA LYS A 48 4.72 18.05 9.65
C LYS A 48 5.17 19.19 8.71
N ASN A 49 4.65 19.23 7.47
CA ASN A 49 5.06 20.15 6.40
C ASN A 49 6.47 19.93 5.82
N GLU A 50 7.02 18.74 5.97
CA GLU A 50 8.28 18.30 5.39
C GLU A 50 8.23 18.42 3.86
N LYS A 51 9.34 18.85 3.27
CA LYS A 51 9.43 18.96 1.81
C LYS A 51 9.61 17.58 1.20
N ILE A 52 9.03 17.38 0.01
CA ILE A 52 9.17 16.11 -0.75
C ILE A 52 10.64 15.70 -0.90
N ASP A 53 11.55 16.65 -1.14
CA ASP A 53 12.98 16.35 -1.30
C ASP A 53 13.62 15.73 -0.04
N ALA A 54 13.15 16.12 1.15
CA ALA A 54 13.64 15.56 2.41
C ALA A 54 13.12 14.14 2.63
N ILE A 55 11.82 13.92 2.38
CA ILE A 55 11.20 12.59 2.42
C ILE A 55 11.89 11.64 1.44
N TYR A 56 12.17 12.10 0.22
CA TYR A 56 12.85 11.29 -0.79
C TYR A 56 14.28 10.89 -0.37
N LYS A 57 15.02 11.80 0.26
CA LYS A 57 16.36 11.51 0.80
C LYS A 57 16.31 10.47 1.92
N GLU A 58 15.29 10.51 2.77
CA GLU A 58 15.08 9.52 3.83
C GLU A 58 14.83 8.13 3.26
N ILE A 59 13.94 8.00 2.26
CA ILE A 59 13.61 6.72 1.61
C ILE A 59 14.83 6.09 0.92
N LYS A 60 15.75 6.92 0.40
CA LYS A 60 16.95 6.46 -0.31
C LYS A 60 18.13 6.09 0.61
N LYS A 61 18.01 6.32 1.91
CA LYS A 61 19.06 6.03 2.88
C LYS A 61 19.12 4.55 3.20
#